data_AF-A0A7S3Y739-F1
#
_entry.id   AF-A0A7S3Y739-F1
#
_cell.length_a   1.000
_cell.length_b   1.000
_cell.length_c   1.000
_cell.angle_alpha   90.00
_cell.angle_beta   90.00
_cell.angle_gamma   90.00
#
_symmetry.space_group_name_H-M   'P 1'
#
loop_
_entity.id
_entity.type
_entity.pdbx_description
1 polymer ?
#
loop_
_entity_poly.entity_id
_entity_poly.type
_entity_poly.pdbx_seq_one_letter_code
_entity_poly.pdbx_strand_id
1 'polypeptide(L)'
;AAATTEDQELRHLKSKVDAGADFILTQLFYDVGLFLAYVRRCRAAGITCPIIPGIMPIQNYSAFVRMTAFCGTRVPPAVLAALQPLRADDAAVKRYGVELAVDMCQQLLAAGCPGLHFYTLNLERSVREVL
;
A
#
# COMPACT_ATOMS: atom_id res chain seq x y z
N ALA A 1 24.76 9.56 -0.25
CA ALA A 1 23.97 10.68 0.27
C ALA A 1 23.34 10.25 1.58
N ALA A 2 23.29 11.11 2.61
CA ALA A 2 22.52 10.79 3.82
C ALA A 2 21.05 10.59 3.43
N ALA A 3 20.42 9.53 3.96
CA ALA A 3 19.02 9.28 3.69
C ALA A 3 18.17 10.43 4.25
N THR A 4 17.25 10.95 3.45
CA THR A 4 16.27 11.96 3.87
C THR A 4 15.47 11.43 5.07
N THR A 5 15.29 12.26 6.10
CA THR A 5 14.49 11.87 7.27
C THR A 5 12.99 11.90 6.94
N GLU A 6 12.18 11.19 7.73
CA GLU A 6 10.72 11.18 7.52
C GLU A 6 10.11 12.59 7.60
N ASP A 7 10.62 13.45 8.48
CA ASP A 7 10.15 14.83 8.60
C ASP A 7 10.55 15.69 7.40
N GLN A 8 11.72 15.41 6.81
CA GLN A 8 12.12 16.05 5.55
C GLN A 8 11.23 15.58 4.39
N GLU A 9 10.94 14.28 4.28
CA GLU A 9 10.02 13.72 3.28
C GLU A 9 8.61 14.33 3.41
N LEU A 10 8.10 14.48 4.64
CA LEU A 10 6.80 15.10 4.89
C LEU A 10 6.77 16.58 4.48
N ARG A 11 7.86 17.33 4.72
CA ARG A 11 7.98 18.72 4.24
C ARG A 11 7.99 18.79 2.72
N HIS A 12 8.74 17.92 2.05
CA HIS A 12 8.74 17.87 0.59
C HIS A 12 7.37 17.52 0.02
N LEU A 13 6.66 16.57 0.64
CA LEU A 13 5.29 16.24 0.27
C LEU A 13 4.36 17.46 0.41
N LYS A 14 4.42 18.15 1.54
CA LYS A 14 3.65 19.39 1.74
C LYS A 14 3.97 20.43 0.68
N SER A 15 5.24 20.65 0.34
CA SER A 15 5.62 21.59 -0.73
C SER A 15 5.01 21.24 -2.08
N LYS A 16 4.87 19.94 -2.42
CA LYS A 16 4.19 19.51 -3.65
C LYS A 16 2.70 19.83 -3.63
N VAL A 17 2.05 19.66 -2.47
CA VAL A 17 0.64 20.02 -2.28
C VAL A 17 0.44 21.52 -2.35
N ASP A 18 1.27 22.29 -1.64
CA ASP A 18 1.24 23.76 -1.65
C ASP A 18 1.53 24.35 -3.05
N ALA A 19 2.26 23.61 -3.89
CA ALA A 19 2.50 23.96 -5.30
C ALA A 19 1.31 23.66 -6.24
N GLY A 20 0.22 23.06 -5.73
CA GLY A 20 -1.03 22.86 -6.48
C GLY A 20 -1.41 21.40 -6.77
N ALA A 21 -0.86 20.41 -6.06
CA ALA A 21 -1.30 19.01 -6.22
C ALA A 21 -2.67 18.76 -5.56
N ASP A 22 -3.63 18.23 -6.32
CA ASP A 22 -5.03 18.05 -5.88
C ASP A 22 -5.26 16.85 -4.96
N PHE A 23 -4.43 15.81 -5.05
CA PHE A 23 -4.51 14.60 -4.22
C PHE A 23 -3.17 13.86 -4.19
N ILE A 24 -3.06 12.90 -3.29
CA ILE A 24 -1.88 12.05 -3.10
C ILE A 24 -2.25 10.60 -3.39
N LEU A 25 -1.45 9.91 -4.21
CA LEU A 25 -1.43 8.45 -4.28
C LEU A 25 -0.25 7.93 -3.45
N THR A 26 -0.49 7.00 -2.53
CA THR A 26 0.62 6.41 -1.77
C THR A 26 1.28 5.28 -2.53
N GLN A 27 2.54 5.00 -2.19
CA GLN A 27 3.18 3.73 -2.51
C GLN A 27 2.42 2.56 -1.86
N LEU A 28 2.63 1.35 -2.38
CA LEU A 28 2.09 0.12 -1.84
C LEU A 28 2.55 -0.15 -0.39
N PHE A 29 1.65 -0.70 0.41
CA PHE A 29 1.87 -1.11 1.79
C PHE A 29 1.05 -2.37 2.10
N TYR A 30 1.35 -3.05 3.21
CA TYR A 30 0.60 -4.22 3.69
C TYR A 30 0.21 -4.09 5.17
N ASP A 31 0.39 -2.90 5.75
CA ASP A 31 0.05 -2.57 7.13
C ASP A 31 -0.91 -1.36 7.11
N VAL A 32 -2.21 -1.62 7.32
CA VAL A 32 -3.24 -0.57 7.33
C VAL A 32 -3.02 0.40 8.49
N GLY A 33 -2.55 -0.08 9.65
CA GLY A 33 -2.23 0.77 10.79
C GLY A 33 -1.13 1.78 10.49
N LEU A 34 -0.11 1.35 9.75
CA LEU A 34 0.97 2.22 9.28
C LEU A 34 0.44 3.30 8.31
N PHE A 35 -0.42 2.94 7.37
CA PHE A 35 -1.06 3.91 6.47
C PHE A 35 -1.89 4.94 7.24
N LEU A 36 -2.73 4.51 8.19
CA LEU A 36 -3.55 5.42 8.98
C LEU A 36 -2.70 6.34 9.87
N ALA A 37 -1.59 5.85 10.41
CA ALA A 37 -0.62 6.68 11.13
C ALA A 37 0.03 7.73 10.23
N TYR A 38 0.39 7.36 8.99
CA TYR A 38 0.90 8.28 7.99
C TYR A 38 -0.12 9.36 7.62
N VAL A 39 -1.39 9.00 7.41
CA VAL A 39 -2.48 9.97 7.19
C VAL A 39 -2.58 10.96 8.34
N ARG A 40 -2.58 10.49 9.60
CA ARG A 40 -2.61 11.38 10.77
C ARG A 40 -1.45 12.37 10.79
N ARG A 41 -0.23 11.93 10.45
CA ARG A 41 0.95 12.82 10.34
C ARG A 41 0.78 13.85 9.23
N CYS A 42 0.28 13.46 8.06
CA CYS A 42 0.00 14.38 6.96
C CYS A 42 -1.02 15.45 7.37
N ARG A 43 -2.10 15.04 8.06
CA ARG A 43 -3.11 15.97 8.59
C ARG A 43 -2.51 16.93 9.63
N ALA A 44 -1.67 16.43 10.54
CA ALA A 44 -0.98 17.27 11.53
C ALA A 44 -0.03 18.30 10.88
N ALA A 45 0.51 17.99 9.69
CA ALA A 45 1.33 18.91 8.91
C ALA A 45 0.51 19.90 8.03
N GLY A 46 -0.82 19.85 8.11
CA GLY A 46 -1.71 20.74 7.34
C GLY A 46 -1.95 20.31 5.89
N ILE A 47 -1.61 19.07 5.52
CA ILE A 47 -2.01 18.51 4.22
C ILE A 47 -3.48 18.12 4.32
N THR A 48 -4.36 18.75 3.56
CA THR A 48 -5.82 18.53 3.62
C THR A 48 -6.40 17.83 2.39
N CYS A 49 -5.64 17.75 1.29
CA CYS A 49 -6.07 17.06 0.08
C CYS A 49 -6.31 15.55 0.31
N PRO A 50 -7.13 14.89 -0.54
CA PRO A 50 -7.35 13.45 -0.48
C PRO A 50 -6.04 12.65 -0.54
N ILE A 51 -5.92 11.62 0.31
CA ILE A 51 -4.81 10.65 0.27
C ILE A 51 -5.43 9.30 -0.06
N ILE A 52 -5.08 8.77 -1.24
CA ILE A 52 -5.64 7.54 -1.78
C ILE A 52 -4.60 6.42 -1.62
N PRO A 53 -4.93 5.33 -0.92
CA PRO A 53 -4.01 4.22 -0.70
C PRO A 53 -3.74 3.44 -2.00
N GLY A 54 -2.46 3.17 -2.25
CA GLY A 54 -2.02 2.25 -3.31
C GLY A 54 -2.07 0.78 -2.85
N ILE A 55 -2.85 -0.05 -3.53
CA ILE A 55 -3.09 -1.47 -3.22
C ILE A 55 -2.55 -2.34 -4.35
N MET A 56 -1.75 -3.35 -4.01
CA MET A 56 -1.23 -4.33 -4.97
C MET A 56 -1.56 -5.75 -4.49
N PRO A 57 -2.55 -6.43 -5.09
CA PRO A 57 -2.84 -7.82 -4.77
C PRO A 57 -1.63 -8.72 -5.08
N ILE A 58 -1.29 -9.61 -4.14
CA ILE A 58 -0.13 -10.50 -4.26
C ILE A 58 -0.38 -11.56 -5.33
N GLN A 59 0.50 -11.66 -6.33
CA GLN A 59 0.34 -12.54 -7.49
C GLN A 59 1.17 -13.82 -7.45
N ASN A 60 2.38 -13.74 -6.91
CA ASN A 60 3.27 -14.87 -6.68
C ASN A 60 4.33 -14.45 -5.66
N TYR A 61 4.92 -15.44 -4.98
CA TYR A 61 5.81 -15.21 -3.86
C TYR A 61 7.10 -14.46 -4.26
N SER A 62 7.75 -14.92 -5.34
CA SER A 62 9.04 -14.38 -5.77
C SER A 62 8.95 -12.92 -6.23
N ALA A 63 7.94 -12.57 -7.01
CA ALA A 63 7.72 -11.20 -7.47
C ALA A 63 7.34 -10.28 -6.29
N PHE A 64 6.54 -10.78 -5.36
CA PHE A 64 6.19 -10.05 -4.14
C PHE A 64 7.44 -9.69 -3.33
N VAL A 65 8.27 -10.67 -2.97
CA VAL A 65 9.51 -10.45 -2.20
C VAL A 65 10.43 -9.46 -2.92
N ARG A 66 10.61 -9.60 -4.24
CA ARG A 66 11.43 -8.69 -5.04
C ARG A 66 10.87 -7.26 -5.04
N MET A 67 9.56 -7.10 -5.25
CA MET A 67 8.91 -5.79 -5.28
C MET A 67 8.99 -5.10 -3.93
N THR A 68 8.69 -5.78 -2.83
CA THR A 68 8.74 -5.19 -1.49
C THR A 68 10.16 -4.82 -1.09
N ALA A 69 11.16 -5.61 -1.46
CA ALA A 69 12.56 -5.26 -1.25
C ALA A 69 12.98 -4.03 -2.07
N PHE A 70 12.59 -3.99 -3.35
CA PHE A 70 12.88 -2.86 -4.24
C PHE A 70 12.26 -1.54 -3.74
N CYS A 71 11.01 -1.60 -3.28
CA CYS A 71 10.30 -0.42 -2.75
C CYS A 71 10.69 -0.06 -1.31
N GLY A 72 11.45 -0.91 -0.60
CA GLY A 72 11.69 -0.74 0.83
C GLY A 72 10.41 -0.86 1.67
N THR A 73 9.40 -1.58 1.17
CA THR A 73 8.10 -1.71 1.85
C THR A 73 8.23 -2.62 3.06
N ARG A 74 7.79 -2.13 4.23
CA ARG A 74 7.62 -2.96 5.41
C ARG A 74 6.45 -3.91 5.23
N VAL A 75 6.74 -5.22 5.23
CA VAL A 75 5.74 -6.29 5.20
C VAL A 75 5.50 -6.80 6.62
N PRO A 76 4.24 -6.89 7.11
CA PRO A 76 3.97 -7.50 8.40
C PRO A 76 4.50 -8.94 8.48
N PRO A 77 5.14 -9.35 9.60
CA PRO A 77 5.64 -10.71 9.75
C PRO A 77 4.57 -11.79 9.53
N ALA A 78 3.33 -11.52 9.93
CA ALA A 78 2.20 -12.43 9.73
C ALA A 78 1.91 -12.71 8.24
N VAL A 79 2.06 -11.69 7.37
CA VAL A 79 1.86 -11.85 5.91
C VAL A 79 2.95 -12.75 5.33
N LEU A 80 4.21 -12.55 5.72
CA LEU A 80 5.31 -13.42 5.28
C LEU A 80 5.14 -14.85 5.78
N ALA A 81 4.76 -15.03 7.06
CA ALA A 81 4.55 -16.34 7.64
C ALA A 81 3.41 -17.12 6.95
N ALA A 82 2.33 -16.44 6.57
CA ALA A 82 1.22 -17.04 5.84
C ALA A 82 1.60 -17.43 4.40
N LEU A 83 2.43 -16.63 3.73
CA LEU A 83 2.87 -16.88 2.36
C LEU A 83 3.96 -17.93 2.23
N GLN A 84 4.85 -18.05 3.23
CA GLN A 84 5.99 -18.96 3.19
C GLN A 84 5.64 -20.43 2.87
N PRO A 85 4.62 -21.06 3.46
CA PRO A 85 4.23 -22.42 3.09
C PRO A 85 3.62 -22.52 1.68
N LEU A 86 3.06 -21.43 1.17
CA LEU A 86 2.40 -21.37 -0.14
C LEU A 86 3.36 -21.07 -1.30
N ARG A 87 4.65 -20.77 -1.01
CA ARG A 87 5.61 -20.19 -1.96
C ARG A 87 5.82 -20.92 -3.28
N ALA A 88 5.45 -22.19 -3.38
CA ALA A 88 5.57 -23.01 -4.59
C ALA A 88 4.22 -23.23 -5.32
N ASP A 89 3.11 -22.76 -4.76
CA ASP A 89 1.77 -22.83 -5.34
C ASP A 89 1.26 -21.42 -5.65
N ASP A 90 1.47 -20.99 -6.88
CA ASP A 90 1.03 -19.67 -7.35
C ASP A 90 -0.50 -19.47 -7.24
N ALA A 91 -1.30 -20.53 -7.35
CA ALA A 91 -2.74 -20.43 -7.20
C ALA A 91 -3.12 -20.16 -5.74
N ALA A 92 -2.47 -20.83 -4.79
CA ALA A 92 -2.67 -20.56 -3.37
C ALA A 92 -2.18 -19.17 -2.96
N VAL A 93 -1.02 -18.73 -3.48
CA VAL A 93 -0.52 -17.37 -3.23
C VAL A 93 -1.48 -16.32 -3.75
N LYS A 94 -2.05 -16.50 -4.94
CA LYS A 94 -3.05 -15.58 -5.51
C LYS A 94 -4.32 -15.50 -4.65
N ARG A 95 -4.86 -16.66 -4.22
CA ARG A 95 -6.04 -16.68 -3.33
C ARG A 95 -5.79 -15.90 -2.05
N TYR A 96 -4.67 -16.17 -1.38
CA TYR A 96 -4.27 -15.43 -0.19
C TYR A 96 -4.09 -13.93 -0.48
N GLY A 97 -3.45 -13.59 -1.61
CA GLY A 97 -3.23 -12.21 -2.02
C GLY A 97 -4.52 -11.42 -2.26
N VAL A 98 -5.55 -12.07 -2.80
CA VAL A 98 -6.89 -11.50 -2.97
C VAL A 98 -7.56 -11.33 -1.61
N GLU A 99 -7.59 -12.36 -0.76
CA GLU A 99 -8.20 -12.30 0.57
C GLU A 99 -7.59 -11.18 1.43
N LEU A 100 -6.25 -11.07 1.43
CA LEU A 100 -5.53 -10.01 2.13
C LEU A 100 -5.90 -8.62 1.58
N ALA A 101 -5.93 -8.46 0.25
CA ALA A 101 -6.30 -7.19 -0.37
C ALA A 101 -7.74 -6.79 -0.05
N VAL A 102 -8.69 -7.73 -0.06
CA VAL A 102 -10.08 -7.50 0.34
C VAL A 102 -10.17 -6.99 1.77
N ASP A 103 -9.54 -7.69 2.72
CA ASP A 103 -9.53 -7.28 4.14
C ASP A 103 -8.94 -5.87 4.33
N MET A 104 -7.79 -5.61 3.68
CA MET A 104 -7.19 -4.28 3.70
C MET A 104 -8.12 -3.19 3.13
N CYS A 105 -8.73 -3.45 1.98
CA CYS A 105 -9.65 -2.52 1.33
C CYS A 105 -10.87 -2.24 2.22
N GLN A 106 -11.45 -3.26 2.85
CA GLN A 106 -12.56 -3.09 3.79
C GLN A 106 -12.17 -2.23 5.00
N GLN A 107 -11.01 -2.48 5.61
CA GLN A 107 -10.52 -1.66 6.73
C GLN A 107 -10.27 -0.20 6.31
N LEU A 108 -9.69 0.03 5.13
CA LEU A 108 -9.41 1.37 4.61
C LEU A 108 -10.70 2.15 4.32
N LEU A 109 -11.70 1.50 3.70
CA LEU A 109 -13.01 2.10 3.45
C LEU A 109 -13.76 2.39 4.75
N ALA A 110 -13.74 1.45 5.71
CA ALA A 110 -14.33 1.65 7.03
C ALA A 110 -13.67 2.80 7.81
N ALA A 111 -12.37 3.05 7.58
CA ALA A 111 -11.64 4.19 8.14
C ALA A 111 -11.90 5.53 7.41
N GLY A 112 -12.76 5.54 6.38
CA GLY A 112 -13.17 6.74 5.66
C GLY A 112 -12.23 7.14 4.51
N CYS A 113 -11.45 6.22 3.95
CA CYS A 113 -10.65 6.52 2.76
C CYS A 113 -11.57 6.88 1.57
N PRO A 114 -11.23 7.92 0.78
CA PRO A 114 -12.11 8.42 -0.29
C PRO A 114 -12.13 7.54 -1.54
N GLY A 115 -11.24 6.54 -1.63
CA GLY A 115 -11.12 5.63 -2.77
C GLY A 115 -9.93 4.68 -2.59
N LEU A 116 -9.69 3.86 -3.60
CA LEU A 116 -8.61 2.86 -3.64
C LEU A 116 -7.90 2.95 -4.99
N HIS A 117 -6.56 2.91 -5.02
CA HIS A 117 -5.76 2.89 -6.24
C HIS A 117 -5.08 1.53 -6.42
N PHE A 118 -5.41 0.79 -7.49
CA PHE A 118 -4.87 -0.55 -7.71
C PHE A 118 -3.68 -0.58 -8.67
N TYR A 119 -2.57 -1.16 -8.20
CA TYR A 119 -1.47 -1.57 -9.06
C TYR A 119 -1.81 -2.92 -9.71
N THR A 120 -2.30 -2.86 -10.95
CA THR A 120 -2.76 -4.05 -11.69
C THR A 120 -1.60 -4.89 -12.24
N LEU A 121 -0.45 -4.28 -12.52
CA LEU A 121 0.67 -4.89 -13.25
C LEU A 121 0.22 -5.52 -14.60
N ASN A 122 -0.75 -4.90 -15.27
CA ASN A 122 -1.42 -5.41 -16.48
C ASN A 122 -2.13 -6.77 -16.29
N LEU A 123 -2.51 -7.11 -15.05
CA LEU A 123 -3.27 -8.31 -14.70
C LEU A 123 -4.68 -7.92 -14.24
N GLU A 124 -5.69 -8.49 -14.87
CA GLU A 124 -7.10 -8.15 -14.57
C GLU A 124 -7.68 -8.97 -13.41
N ARG A 125 -7.35 -10.26 -13.31
CA ARG A 125 -8.16 -11.23 -12.56
C ARG A 125 -8.21 -10.94 -11.08
N SER A 126 -7.06 -10.75 -10.44
CA SER A 126 -7.02 -10.52 -8.99
C SER A 126 -7.67 -9.20 -8.59
N VAL A 127 -7.58 -8.16 -9.41
CA VAL A 127 -8.24 -6.89 -9.10
C VAL A 127 -9.75 -7.02 -9.22
N ARG A 128 -10.23 -7.78 -10.23
CA ARG A 128 -11.66 -8.10 -10.37
C ARG A 128 -12.20 -9.01 -9.27
N GLU A 129 -11.38 -9.85 -8.66
CA GLU A 129 -11.78 -10.69 -7.52
C GLU A 129 -11.80 -9.90 -6.19
N VAL A 130 -11.07 -8.77 -6.12
CA VAL A 130 -11.09 -7.87 -4.94
C VAL A 130 -12.28 -6.92 -4.94
N LEU A 131 -12.69 -6.43 -6.12
CA LEU A 131 -13.80 -5.47 -6.30
C LEU A 131 -15.16 -6.17 -6.36
#